data_AF-A0A8T0C8S3-F1
#
_entry.id   AF-A0A8T0C8S3-F1
#
_cell.length_a   1.000
_cell.length_b   1.000
_cell.length_c   1.000
_cell.angle_alpha   90.00
_cell.angle_beta   90.00
_cell.angle_gamma   90.00
#
_symmetry.space_group_name_H-M   'P 1'
#
loop_
_entity.id
_entity.type
_entity.pdbx_description
1 polymer ?
#
loop_
_entity_poly.entity_id
_entity_poly.type
_entity_poly.pdbx_seq_one_letter_code
_entity_poly.pdbx_strand_id
1 'polypeptide(L)'
;MSIQREAVLVLLKEFFEARAVVVSEADFESFDFIAAGVLDSFEVLSMIMHIEAHLGLSVPPELLLEPRNAQVGCFVDAIVALA
;
A
#
# COMPACT_ATOMS: atom_id res chain seq x y z
N MET A 1 -12.17 -7.99 13.32
CA MET A 1 -12.78 -8.08 11.97
C MET A 1 -11.68 -8.54 11.05
N SER A 2 -11.91 -9.55 10.20
CA SER A 2 -10.86 -9.99 9.27
C SER A 2 -10.77 -9.00 8.11
N ILE A 3 -9.59 -8.42 7.91
CA ILE A 3 -9.32 -7.55 6.77
C ILE A 3 -9.08 -8.41 5.54
N GLN A 4 -9.82 -8.13 4.48
CA GLN A 4 -9.66 -8.84 3.23
C GLN A 4 -8.54 -8.21 2.42
N ARG A 5 -7.63 -9.06 1.92
CA ARG A 5 -6.53 -8.68 1.05
C ARG A 5 -6.97 -7.79 -0.12
N GLU A 6 -8.06 -8.20 -0.77
CA GLU A 6 -8.66 -7.47 -1.90
C GLU A 6 -9.06 -6.04 -1.54
N ALA A 7 -9.59 -5.83 -0.32
CA ALA A 7 -9.98 -4.49 0.11
C ALA A 7 -8.77 -3.56 0.25
N VAL A 8 -7.63 -4.06 0.74
CA VAL A 8 -6.38 -3.30 0.82
C VAL A 8 -5.84 -3.01 -0.58
N LEU A 9 -5.89 -4.00 -1.48
CA LEU A 9 -5.45 -3.85 -2.86
C LEU A 9 -6.24 -2.76 -3.60
N VAL A 10 -7.57 -2.76 -3.47
CA VAL A 10 -8.46 -1.75 -4.04
C VAL A 10 -8.13 -0.37 -3.48
N LEU A 11 -7.97 -0.23 -2.16
CA LEU A 11 -7.59 1.04 -1.54
C LEU A 11 -6.26 1.58 -2.07
N LEU A 12 -5.25 0.72 -2.22
CA LEU A 12 -3.97 1.14 -2.79
C LEU A 12 -4.12 1.55 -4.25
N LYS A 13 -4.90 0.81 -5.04
CA LYS A 13 -5.14 1.16 -6.45
C LYS A 13 -5.80 2.53 -6.58
N GLU A 14 -6.86 2.77 -5.82
CA GLU A 14 -7.54 4.07 -5.75
C GLU A 14 -6.59 5.20 -5.32
N PHE A 15 -5.72 4.93 -4.35
CA PHE A 15 -4.72 5.90 -3.86
C PHE A 15 -3.69 6.28 -4.93
N PHE A 16 -3.26 5.31 -5.73
CA PHE A 16 -2.28 5.50 -6.82
C PHE A 16 -2.95 6.22 -8.00
N GLU A 17 -4.16 5.82 -8.38
CA GLU A 17 -4.95 6.47 -9.43
C GLU A 17 -5.25 7.95 -9.10
N ALA A 18 -5.55 8.25 -7.83
CA ALA A 18 -5.75 9.63 -7.36
C ALA A 18 -4.50 10.53 -7.50
N ARG A 19 -3.31 9.93 -7.64
CA ARG A 19 -2.02 10.60 -7.90
C ARG A 19 -1.57 10.51 -9.36
N ALA A 20 -2.45 10.05 -10.24
CA ALA A 20 -2.13 9.77 -11.64
C ALA A 20 -0.98 8.75 -11.84
N VAL A 21 -0.75 7.88 -10.85
CA VAL A 21 0.17 6.76 -10.96
C VAL A 21 -0.57 5.59 -11.61
N VAL A 22 -0.31 5.36 -12.89
CA VAL A 22 -0.96 4.31 -13.67
C VAL A 22 -0.04 3.11 -13.76
N VAL A 23 -0.46 1.99 -13.17
CA VAL A 23 0.20 0.70 -13.24
C VAL A 23 -0.78 -0.30 -13.87
N SER A 24 -0.29 -1.18 -14.73
CA SER A 24 -1.13 -2.20 -15.35
C SER A 24 -1.70 -3.13 -14.26
N GLU A 25 -2.93 -3.62 -14.43
CA GLU A 25 -3.53 -4.54 -13.44
C GLU A 25 -2.71 -5.82 -13.26
N ALA A 26 -2.10 -6.32 -14.33
CA ALA A 26 -1.28 -7.52 -14.30
C ALA A 26 0.00 -7.33 -13.48
N ASP A 27 0.52 -6.10 -13.41
CA ASP A 27 1.79 -5.79 -12.75
C ASP A 27 1.59 -5.17 -11.36
N PHE A 28 0.38 -4.71 -11.02
CA PHE A 28 0.12 -3.88 -9.85
C PHE A 28 0.61 -4.50 -8.54
N GLU A 29 0.32 -5.78 -8.30
CA GLU A 29 0.80 -6.47 -7.10
C GLU A 29 2.31 -6.61 -7.06
N SER A 30 2.97 -6.70 -8.21
CA SER A 30 4.41 -6.83 -8.32
C SER A 30 5.16 -5.49 -8.31
N PHE A 31 4.42 -4.38 -8.35
CA PHE A 31 4.97 -3.04 -8.48
C PHE A 31 5.67 -2.58 -7.20
N ASP A 32 6.92 -2.12 -7.34
CA ASP A 32 7.70 -1.52 -6.27
C ASP A 32 7.54 0.01 -6.32
N PHE A 33 6.72 0.55 -5.42
CA PHE A 33 6.36 1.97 -5.43
C PHE A 33 7.45 2.89 -4.86
N ILE A 34 8.39 2.34 -4.10
CA ILE A 34 9.55 3.10 -3.58
C ILE A 34 10.63 3.18 -4.66
N ALA A 35 10.98 2.04 -5.27
CA ALA A 35 12.01 1.99 -6.31
C ALA A 35 11.58 2.74 -7.58
N ALA A 36 10.29 2.72 -7.90
CA ALA A 36 9.75 3.50 -9.01
C ALA A 36 9.79 5.01 -8.76
N GLY A 37 9.97 5.46 -7.51
CA GLY A 37 10.02 6.87 -7.15
C GLY A 37 8.72 7.63 -7.43
N VAL A 38 7.60 6.90 -7.52
CA VAL A 38 6.28 7.47 -7.85
C VAL A 38 5.56 8.03 -6.63
N LEU A 39 5.98 7.63 -5.43
CA LEU A 39 5.54 8.20 -4.17
C LEU A 39 6.73 8.81 -3.44
N ASP A 40 6.65 10.08 -3.09
CA ASP A 40 7.60 10.69 -2.16
C ASP A 40 7.32 10.28 -0.69
N SER A 41 8.19 10.69 0.23
CA SER A 41 8.04 10.34 1.65
C SER A 41 6.73 10.83 2.28
N PHE A 42 6.19 11.97 1.81
CA PHE A 42 4.93 12.51 2.30
C PHE A 42 3.73 11.76 1.73
N GLU A 43 3.81 11.35 0.47
CA GLU A 43 2.81 10.51 -0.18
C GLU A 43 2.76 9.12 0.43
N VAL A 44 3.91 8.52 0.74
CA VAL A 44 3.99 7.25 1.49
C VAL A 44 3.32 7.40 2.86
N LEU A 45 3.60 8.46 3.61
CA LEU A 45 2.93 8.71 4.88
C LEU A 45 1.41 8.90 4.70
N SER A 46 1.01 9.63 3.65
CA SER A 46 -0.40 9.84 3.31
C SER A 46 -1.10 8.53 2.94
N MET A 47 -0.39 7.59 2.30
CA MET A 47 -0.88 6.25 1.96
C MET A 47 -1.17 5.46 3.22
N ILE A 48 -0.22 5.43 4.16
CA ILE A 48 -0.37 4.80 5.47
C ILE A 48 -1.59 5.38 6.19
N MET A 49 -1.66 6.71 6.34
CA MET A 49 -2.80 7.38 7.00
C MET A 49 -4.14 7.08 6.30
N HIS A 50 -4.16 6.99 4.97
CA HIS A 50 -5.34 6.66 4.20
C HIS A 50 -5.83 5.24 4.52
N ILE A 51 -4.92 4.26 4.60
CA ILE A 51 -5.23 2.87 4.96
C ILE A 51 -5.77 2.80 6.40
N GLU A 52 -5.10 3.46 7.35
CA GLU A 52 -5.52 3.51 8.75
C GLU A 52 -6.94 4.08 8.90
N ALA A 53 -7.24 5.18 8.19
CA ALA A 53 -8.55 5.83 8.20
C ALA A 53 -9.68 4.95 7.66
N HIS A 54 -9.40 4.10 6.64
CA HIS A 54 -10.43 3.26 6.02
C HIS A 54 -10.60 1.90 6.71
N LEU A 55 -9.54 1.35 7.29
CA LEU A 55 -9.56 0.02 7.88
C LEU A 55 -9.64 0.01 9.42
N GLY A 56 -9.46 1.16 10.06
CA GLY A 56 -9.55 1.29 11.52
C GLY A 56 -8.44 0.54 12.26
N LEU A 57 -7.28 0.38 11.63
CA LEU A 57 -6.07 -0.25 12.20
C LEU A 57 -4.92 0.75 12.20
N SER A 58 -3.86 0.47 12.96
CA SER A 58 -2.61 1.23 12.87
C SER A 58 -1.60 0.49 12.01
N VAL A 59 -1.06 1.17 10.99
CA VAL A 59 -0.05 0.66 10.07
C VAL A 59 1.31 1.24 10.47
N PRO A 60 2.21 0.46 11.08
CA PRO A 60 3.52 0.96 11.46
C PRO A 60 4.35 1.32 10.21
N PRO A 61 4.89 2.55 10.09
CA PRO A 61 5.78 2.91 8.97
C PRO A 61 7.02 2.02 8.89
N GLU A 62 7.43 1.41 10.00
CA GLU A 62 8.54 0.45 10.08
C GLU A 62 8.32 -0.78 9.20
N LEU A 63 7.08 -1.09 8.80
CA LEU A 63 6.81 -2.12 7.80
C LEU A 63 7.56 -1.86 6.49
N LEU A 64 7.79 -0.60 6.12
CA LEU A 64 8.52 -0.24 4.90
C LEU A 64 10.05 -0.29 5.08
N LEU A 65 10.57 -0.56 6.28
CA LEU A 65 11.99 -0.85 6.49
C LEU A 65 12.38 -2.24 5.97
N GLU A 66 11.41 -3.15 5.86
CA GLU A 66 11.58 -4.45 5.24
C GLU A 66 11.46 -4.28 3.71
N PRO A 67 12.55 -4.44 2.92
CA PRO A 67 12.57 -4.06 1.51
C PRO A 67 11.50 -4.73 0.66
N ARG A 68 11.10 -5.98 0.98
CA ARG A 68 10.05 -6.66 0.21
C ARG A 68 8.70 -5.95 0.30
N ASN A 69 8.43 -5.21 1.38
CA ASN A 69 7.17 -4.49 1.58
C ASN A 69 7.11 -3.20 0.76
N ALA A 70 8.15 -2.85 0.00
CA ALA A 70 8.06 -1.83 -1.04
C ALA A 70 7.26 -2.32 -2.26
N GLN A 71 7.10 -3.65 -2.42
CA GLN A 71 6.20 -4.24 -3.40
C GLN A 71 4.76 -4.23 -2.89
N VAL A 72 3.82 -3.74 -3.71
CA VAL A 72 2.41 -3.58 -3.36
C VAL A 72 1.80 -4.85 -2.75
N GLY A 73 1.96 -6.00 -3.41
CA GLY A 73 1.38 -7.27 -2.97
C GLY A 73 1.92 -7.71 -1.60
N CYS A 74 3.22 -7.56 -1.36
CA CYS A 74 3.82 -7.87 -0.07
C CYS A 74 3.40 -6.89 1.03
N PHE A 75 3.25 -5.60 0.70
CA PHE A 75 2.74 -4.61 1.63
C PHE A 75 1.30 -4.91 2.05
N VAL A 76 0.46 -5.28 1.08
CA VAL A 76 -0.91 -5.73 1.31
C VAL A 76 -0.94 -6.95 2.24
N ASP A 77 -0.10 -7.96 1.98
CA ASP A 77 0.01 -9.14 2.83
C ASP A 77 0.46 -8.78 4.27
N ALA A 78 1.39 -7.84 4.41
CA ALA A 78 1.84 -7.34 5.69
C ALA A 78 0.72 -6.61 6.46
N ILE A 79 -0.09 -5.79 5.79
CA ILE A 79 -1.24 -5.09 6.39
C ILE A 79 -2.30 -6.09 6.86
N VAL A 80 -2.63 -7.09 6.03
CA VAL A 80 -3.60 -8.12 6.39
C VAL A 80 -3.15 -8.91 7.63
N ALA A 81 -1.84 -9.13 7.79
CA ALA A 81 -1.29 -9.81 8.95
C ALA A 81 -1.33 -9.00 10.27
N LEU A 82 -1.70 -7.71 10.23
CA LEU A 82 -1.85 -6.88 11.44
C LEU A 82 -3.23 -7.03 12.13
N ALA A 83 -4.23 -7.59 11.45
CA ALA A 83 -5.62 -7.64 11.90
C ALA A 83 -6.06 -8.99 12.47
#